data_AF-A0A1V4H1J5-F1
#
_entry.id   AF-A0A1V4H1J5-F1
#
_cell.length_a   1.000
_cell.length_b   1.000
_cell.length_c   1.000
_cell.angle_alpha   90.00
_cell.angle_beta   90.00
_cell.angle_gamma   90.00
#
_symmetry.space_group_name_H-M   'P 1'
#
loop_
_entity.id
_entity.type
_entity.pdbx_description
1 polymer ?
#
loop_
_entity_poly.entity_id
_entity_poly.type
_entity_poly.pdbx_seq_one_letter_code
_entity_poly.pdbx_strand_id
1 'polypeptide(L)'
;MIPTAFNDNAIFQEAFKIAELANLTHEEWQKYQYSLKTYRDNLATDSYLHEQGKKEGIIQIAKLMKSSGEPTDKIAQYTNLSPDEIDRL
;
A
#
# COMPACT_ATOMS: atom_id res chain seq x y z
N MET A 1 -31.09 2.84 7.57
CA MET A 1 -31.90 2.30 6.43
C MET A 1 -32.52 3.46 5.69
N ILE A 2 -32.19 3.60 4.40
CA ILE A 2 -32.70 4.67 3.55
C ILE A 2 -34.10 4.27 3.03
N PRO A 3 -35.13 5.12 3.18
CA PRO A 3 -36.43 4.86 2.57
C PRO A 3 -36.32 4.70 1.05
N THR A 4 -37.04 3.72 0.48
CA THR A 4 -36.96 3.37 -0.95
C THR A 4 -37.22 4.54 -1.89
N ALA A 5 -38.03 5.52 -1.46
CA ALA A 5 -38.30 6.75 -2.22
C ALA A 5 -37.04 7.62 -2.48
N PHE A 6 -35.95 7.41 -1.74
CA PHE A 6 -34.72 8.21 -1.85
C PHE A 6 -33.52 7.40 -2.35
N ASN A 7 -33.70 6.11 -2.67
CA ASN A 7 -32.59 5.23 -2.98
C ASN A 7 -31.85 5.61 -4.28
N ASP A 8 -32.50 6.23 -5.25
CA ASP A 8 -31.86 6.57 -6.53
C ASP A 8 -31.21 7.97 -6.54
N ASN A 9 -31.24 8.68 -5.40
CA ASN A 9 -30.72 10.03 -5.30
C ASN A 9 -29.41 10.07 -4.50
N ALA A 10 -28.31 10.36 -5.19
CA ALA A 10 -26.97 10.40 -4.60
C ALA A 10 -26.83 11.40 -3.45
N ILE A 11 -27.55 12.54 -3.48
CA ILE A 11 -27.50 13.55 -2.41
C ILE A 11 -28.11 12.97 -1.14
N PHE A 12 -29.25 12.30 -1.24
CA PHE A 12 -29.88 11.67 -0.07
C PHE A 12 -29.05 10.49 0.43
N GLN A 13 -28.49 9.66 -0.46
CA GLN A 13 -27.58 8.58 -0.03
C GLN A 13 -26.42 9.10 0.80
N GLU A 14 -25.78 10.19 0.37
CA GLU A 14 -24.66 10.78 1.11
C GLU A 14 -25.11 11.40 2.44
N ALA A 15 -26.23 12.13 2.44
CA ALA A 15 -26.80 12.71 3.65
C ALA A 15 -27.14 11.62 4.70
N PHE A 16 -27.71 10.49 4.28
CA PHE A 16 -28.02 9.38 5.18
C PHE A 16 -26.76 8.69 5.72
N LYS A 17 -25.69 8.53 4.94
CA LYS A 17 -24.41 8.02 5.46
C LYS A 17 -23.83 8.94 6.53
N ILE A 18 -23.86 10.25 6.30
CA ILE A 18 -23.40 11.25 7.28
C ILE A 18 -24.26 11.16 8.55
N ALA A 19 -25.58 11.05 8.41
CA ALA A 19 -26.48 10.89 9.55
C ALA A 19 -26.22 9.60 10.33
N GLU A 20 -25.96 8.47 9.66
CA GLU A 20 -25.61 7.21 10.30
C GLU A 20 -24.30 7.33 11.10
N LEU A 21 -23.29 8.01 10.55
CA LEU A 21 -22.04 8.31 11.28
C LEU A 21 -22.26 9.26 12.46
N ALA A 22 -23.10 10.28 12.30
CA ALA A 22 -23.41 11.24 13.36
C ALA A 22 -24.23 10.62 14.50
N ASN A 23 -24.96 9.54 14.22
CA ASN A 23 -25.76 8.81 15.20
C ASN A 23 -24.94 7.77 16.01
N LEU A 24 -23.65 7.60 15.71
CA LEU A 24 -22.80 6.68 16.47
C LEU A 24 -22.60 7.16 17.90
N THR A 25 -22.69 6.24 18.85
CA THR A 25 -22.27 6.48 20.24
C THR A 25 -20.75 6.69 20.31
N HIS A 26 -20.28 7.20 21.46
CA HIS A 26 -18.85 7.37 21.68
C HIS A 26 -18.05 6.06 21.54
N GLU A 27 -18.59 4.95 22.06
CA GLU A 27 -17.94 3.63 21.97
C GLU A 27 -17.90 3.12 20.53
N GLU A 28 -19.00 3.26 19.77
CA GLU A 28 -19.05 2.88 18.37
C GLU A 28 -18.11 3.74 17.51
N TRP A 29 -18.03 5.04 17.81
CA TRP A 29 -17.09 5.95 17.14
C TRP A 29 -15.64 5.53 17.39
N GLN A 30 -15.28 5.17 18.62
CA GLN A 30 -13.95 4.67 18.93
C GLN A 30 -13.62 3.37 18.17
N LYS A 31 -14.57 2.42 18.12
CA LYS A 31 -14.41 1.18 17.34
C LYS A 31 -14.23 1.49 15.86
N TYR A 32 -15.05 2.37 15.30
CA TYR A 32 -14.96 2.80 13.90
C TYR A 32 -13.59 3.42 13.58
N GLN A 33 -13.14 4.38 14.39
CA GLN A 33 -11.82 5.00 14.22
C GLN A 33 -10.67 4.00 14.36
N TYR A 34 -10.79 3.05 15.31
CA TYR A 34 -9.82 1.97 15.46
C TYR A 34 -9.76 1.09 14.22
N SER A 35 -10.91 0.68 13.67
CA SER A 35 -10.96 -0.10 12.42
C SER A 35 -10.34 0.65 11.24
N LEU A 36 -10.60 1.96 11.11
CA LEU A 36 -9.95 2.79 10.09
C LEU A 36 -8.43 2.86 10.28
N LYS A 37 -7.97 3.01 11.52
CA LYS A 37 -6.54 3.00 11.84
C LYS A 37 -5.90 1.67 11.46
N THR A 38 -6.48 0.55 11.89
CA THR A 38 -6.00 -0.80 11.55
C THR A 38 -5.91 -1.01 10.04
N TYR A 39 -6.94 -0.61 9.29
CA TYR A 39 -6.91 -0.70 7.83
C TYR A 39 -5.76 0.09 7.22
N ARG A 40 -5.53 1.33 7.67
CA ARG A 40 -4.43 2.18 7.18
C ARG A 40 -3.06 1.61 7.52
N ASP A 41 -2.88 1.13 8.75
CA ASP A 41 -1.62 0.52 9.21
C ASP A 41 -1.28 -0.73 8.39
N ASN A 42 -2.29 -1.57 8.13
CA ASN A 42 -2.12 -2.76 7.28
C ASN A 42 -1.74 -2.37 5.85
N LEU A 43 -2.46 -1.42 5.24
CA LEU A 43 -2.16 -0.96 3.89
C LEU A 43 -0.74 -0.38 3.77
N ALA A 44 -0.31 0.39 4.77
CA ALA A 44 1.04 0.94 4.82
C ALA A 44 2.08 -0.18 4.96
N THR A 45 1.82 -1.17 5.81
CA THR A 45 2.69 -2.34 6.01
C THR A 45 2.82 -3.16 4.73
N ASP A 46 1.71 -3.48 4.09
CA ASP A 46 1.69 -4.26 2.85
C ASP A 46 2.43 -3.53 1.71
N SER A 47 2.22 -2.22 1.58
CA SER A 47 2.90 -1.40 0.58
C SER A 47 4.41 -1.38 0.83
N TYR A 48 4.83 -1.20 2.09
CA TYR A 48 6.23 -1.23 2.47
C TYR A 48 6.88 -2.60 2.20
N LEU A 49 6.23 -3.69 2.59
CA LEU A 49 6.73 -5.05 2.37
C LEU A 49 6.84 -5.38 0.87
N HIS A 50 5.89 -4.92 0.05
CA HIS A 50 5.95 -5.11 -1.39
C HIS A 50 7.12 -4.36 -2.04
N GLU A 51 7.35 -3.11 -1.64
CA GLU A 51 8.51 -2.34 -2.12
C GLU A 51 9.84 -2.96 -1.69
N GLN A 52 9.94 -3.42 -0.43
CA GLN A 52 11.15 -4.07 0.05
C GLN A 52 11.40 -5.41 -0.65
N GLY A 53 10.36 -6.24 -0.82
CA GLY A 53 10.48 -7.51 -1.54
C GLY A 53 10.95 -7.33 -2.99
N LYS A 54 10.48 -6.28 -3.69
CA LYS A 54 10.98 -5.93 -5.02
C LYS A 54 12.46 -5.55 -5.01
N LYS A 55 12.87 -4.69 -4.08
CA LYS A 55 14.28 -4.27 -3.94
C LYS A 55 15.18 -5.44 -3.60
N GLU A 56 14.79 -6.27 -2.64
CA GLU A 56 15.53 -7.48 -2.26
C GLU A 56 15.67 -8.45 -3.43
N GLY A 57 14.61 -8.67 -4.20
CA GLY A 57 14.65 -9.51 -5.41
C GLY A 57 15.63 -8.97 -6.45
N ILE A 58 15.61 -7.66 -6.73
CA ILE A 58 16.56 -7.00 -7.64
C ILE A 58 18.01 -7.20 -7.14
N ILE A 59 18.25 -6.98 -5.85
CA ILE A 59 19.57 -7.14 -5.23
C ILE A 59 20.06 -8.59 -5.33
N GLN A 60 19.19 -9.58 -5.10
CA GLN A 60 19.54 -11.00 -5.21
C GLN A 60 19.96 -11.37 -6.63
N ILE A 61 19.22 -10.92 -7.64
CA ILE A 61 19.57 -11.15 -9.05
C ILE A 61 20.88 -10.44 -9.41
N ALA A 62 21.07 -9.19 -8.98
CA ALA A 62 22.30 -8.45 -9.21
C ALA A 62 23.53 -9.16 -8.61
N LYS A 63 23.42 -9.69 -7.39
CA LYS A 63 24.46 -10.51 -6.74
C LYS A 63 24.78 -11.76 -7.55
N LEU A 64 23.77 -12.46 -8.03
CA LEU A 64 23.95 -13.65 -8.87
C LEU A 64 24.67 -13.32 -10.18
N MET A 65 24.26 -12.25 -10.87
CA MET A 65 24.91 -11.80 -12.11
C MET A 65 26.36 -11.43 -11.87
N LYS A 66 26.65 -10.67 -10.80
CA LYS A 66 28.03 -10.30 -10.42
C LYS A 66 28.88 -11.54 -10.13
N SER A 67 28.35 -12.50 -9.37
CA SER A 67 29.05 -13.77 -9.09
C SER A 67 29.28 -14.63 -10.33
N SER A 68 28.45 -14.45 -11.36
CA SER A 68 28.58 -15.13 -12.66
C SER A 68 29.54 -14.40 -13.62
N GLY A 69 30.16 -13.30 -13.17
CA GLY A 69 31.11 -12.52 -13.94
C GLY A 69 30.50 -11.60 -14.99
N GLU A 70 29.20 -11.28 -14.88
CA GLU A 70 28.55 -10.34 -15.80
C GLU A 70 29.09 -8.91 -15.62
N PRO A 71 29.25 -8.12 -16.70
CA PRO A 71 29.75 -6.75 -16.62
C PRO A 71 28.84 -5.82 -15.80
N THR A 72 29.43 -4.91 -15.03
CA THR A 72 28.70 -3.94 -14.19
C THR A 72 27.67 -3.13 -15.00
N ASP A 73 28.03 -2.67 -16.21
CA ASP A 73 27.11 -1.90 -17.08
C ASP A 73 25.87 -2.71 -17.46
N LYS A 74 26.03 -4.02 -17.71
CA LYS A 74 24.93 -4.93 -18.04
C LYS A 74 24.04 -5.16 -16.82
N ILE A 75 24.64 -5.35 -15.65
CA ILE A 75 23.88 -5.49 -14.39
C ILE A 75 23.09 -4.20 -14.12
N ALA A 76 23.70 -3.03 -14.25
CA ALA A 76 23.05 -1.73 -14.07
C ALA A 76 21.87 -1.55 -15.02
N GLN A 77 22.03 -1.92 -16.30
CA GLN A 77 20.97 -1.81 -17.30
C GLN A 77 19.70 -2.61 -16.92
N TYR A 78 19.85 -3.83 -16.41
CA TYR A 78 18.70 -4.70 -16.12
C TYR A 78 18.13 -4.54 -14.72
N THR A 79 18.96 -4.13 -13.75
CA THR A 79 18.57 -4.01 -12.34
C THR A 79 18.19 -2.58 -11.96
N ASN A 80 18.54 -1.61 -12.81
CA ASN A 80 18.42 -0.18 -12.55
C ASN A 80 19.15 0.29 -11.28
N LEU A 81 20.14 -0.49 -10.82
CA LEU A 81 21.09 -0.11 -9.78
C LEU A 81 22.19 0.74 -10.38
N SER A 82 22.73 1.67 -9.59
CA SER A 82 23.94 2.39 -9.95
C SER A 82 25.17 1.47 -9.92
N PRO A 83 26.23 1.79 -10.69
CA PRO A 83 27.50 1.07 -10.61
C PRO A 83 28.04 1.00 -9.18
N ASP A 84 27.94 2.10 -8.41
CA ASP A 84 28.36 2.16 -7.01
C ASP A 84 27.60 1.19 -6.11
N GLU A 85 26.28 1.02 -6.32
CA GLU A 85 25.48 0.04 -5.59
C GLU A 85 25.92 -1.38 -5.94
N ILE A 86 26.14 -1.68 -7.22
CA ILE A 86 26.58 -2.99 -7.71
C ILE A 86 27.98 -3.34 -7.18
N ASP A 87 28.90 -2.37 -7.13
CA ASP A 87 30.24 -2.59 -6.62
C ASP A 87 30.24 -2.97 -5.14
N ARG A 88 29.26 -2.45 -4.36
CA ARG A 88 29.06 -2.76 -2.94
C ARG A 88 28.30 -4.07 -2.67
N LEU A 89 27.72 -4.71 -3.70
CA LEU A 89 27.01 -6.01 -3.57
C LEU A 89 27.96 -7.19 -3.35
#